data_AF-A0A4V5RQQ1-F1
#
_entry.id   AF-A0A4V5RQQ1-F1
#
_cell.length_a   1.000
_cell.length_b   1.000
_cell.length_c   1.000
_cell.angle_alpha   90.00
_cell.angle_beta   90.00
_cell.angle_gamma   90.00
#
_symmetry.space_group_name_H-M   'P 1'
#
loop_
_entity.id
_entity.type
_entity.pdbx_description
1 polymer ?
#
loop_
_entity_poly.entity_id
_entity_poly.type
_entity_poly.pdbx_seq_one_letter_code
_entity_poly.pdbx_strand_id
1 'polypeptide(L)' 'YGFSDWRVTTHSRDSWTVQADLELKEYVDGTLVKHNFIRWPLRIVRYDIDAERNPWKLAIDCFDGPAREIQFNEAQEKEQ' A
#
# COMPACT_ATOMS: atom_id res chain seq x y z
N TYR A 1 13.48 -7.55 1.10
CA TYR A 1 12.69 -6.37 1.53
C TYR A 1 11.21 -6.68 1.30
N GLY A 2 10.33 -6.21 2.19
CA GLY A 2 8.90 -6.54 2.10
C GLY A 2 8.09 -6.23 3.36
N PHE A 3 8.77 -6.00 4.48
CA PHE A 3 8.16 -5.56 5.72
C PHE A 3 9.05 -4.51 6.41
N SER A 4 8.42 -3.48 6.96
CA SER A 4 9.05 -2.51 7.86
C SER A 4 8.00 -2.07 8.86
N ASP A 5 8.36 -2.05 10.14
CA ASP A 5 7.42 -1.84 11.24
C ASP A 5 6.61 -0.53 11.08
N TRP A 6 7.27 0.55 10.64
CA TRP A 6 6.64 1.85 10.42
C TRP A 6 5.52 1.84 9.36
N ARG A 7 5.46 0.83 8.48
CA ARG A 7 4.42 0.72 7.45
C ARG A 7 3.08 0.23 8.01
N VAL A 8 3.03 -0.25 9.25
CA VAL A 8 1.81 -0.77 9.86
C VAL A 8 1.46 0.06 11.09
N THR A 9 0.28 0.65 11.09
CA THR A 9 -0.31 1.29 12.27
C THR A 9 -1.38 0.38 12.83
N THR A 10 -1.23 -0.05 14.08
CA THR A 10 -2.24 -0.88 14.76
C THR A 10 -3.28 0.01 15.43
N HIS A 11 -4.54 -0.17 15.08
CA HIS A 11 -5.66 0.54 15.72
C HIS A 11 -6.32 -0.31 16.80
N SER A 12 -6.41 -1.63 16.56
CA SER A 12 -6.99 -2.58 17.51
C SER A 12 -6.44 -3.99 17.26
N ARG A 13 -6.94 -4.97 18.02
CA ARG A 13 -6.67 -6.40 17.77
C ARG A 13 -7.13 -6.86 16.38
N ASP A 14 -8.14 -6.21 15.81
CA ASP A 14 -8.82 -6.66 14.60
C ASP A 14 -8.73 -5.64 13.45
N SER A 15 -7.94 -4.57 13.60
CA SER A 15 -7.84 -3.52 12.58
C SER A 15 -6.48 -2.82 12.56
N TRP A 16 -5.97 -2.61 11.34
CA TRP A 16 -4.67 -2.01 11.06
C TRP A 16 -4.75 -1.11 9.84
N THR A 17 -3.80 -0.20 9.72
CA THR A 17 -3.53 0.54 8.49
C THR A 17 -2.17 0.14 7.97
N VAL A 18 -2.13 -0.28 6.70
CA VAL A 18 -0.91 -0.72 6.02
C VAL A 18 -0.56 0.26 4.91
N GLN A 19 0.66 0.79 4.95
CA GLN A 19 1.21 1.71 3.96
C GLN A 19 1.81 0.93 2.79
N ALA A 20 1.05 0.83 1.70
CA ALA A 20 1.47 0.17 0.46
C ALA A 20 2.06 1.20 -0.53
N ASP A 21 3.35 1.09 -0.81
CA ASP A 21 3.99 1.91 -1.85
C ASP A 21 3.90 1.17 -3.18
N LEU A 22 3.23 1.77 -4.15
CA LEU A 22 2.96 1.18 -5.46
C LEU A 22 3.45 2.11 -6.57
N GLU A 23 3.99 1.51 -7.62
CA GLU A 23 4.23 2.20 -8.89
C GLU A 23 2.93 2.16 -9.71
N LEU A 24 2.42 3.33 -10.11
CA LEU A 24 1.24 3.47 -10.95
C LEU A 24 1.66 3.95 -12.34
N LYS A 25 1.39 3.14 -13.37
CA LYS A 25 1.58 3.49 -14.78
C LYS A 25 0.24 3.42 -15.50
N GLU A 26 -0.19 4.53 -16.10
CA GLU A 26 -1.42 4.60 -16.89
C GLU A 26 -1.07 4.75 -18.36
N TYR A 27 -1.76 3.99 -19.21
CA TYR A 27 -1.54 3.96 -20.66
C TYR A 27 -2.83 4.27 -21.41
N VAL A 28 -2.71 5.03 -22.50
CA VAL A 28 -3.77 5.26 -23.50
C VAL A 28 -3.20 4.87 -24.86
N ASP A 29 -3.85 3.96 -25.57
CA ASP A 29 -3.40 3.41 -26.85
C ASP A 29 -1.92 2.95 -26.84
N GLY A 30 -1.51 2.30 -25.75
CA GLY A 30 -0.13 1.81 -25.57
C GLY A 30 0.89 2.91 -25.24
N THR A 31 0.47 4.18 -25.20
CA THR A 31 1.33 5.31 -24.82
C THR A 31 1.21 5.58 -23.33
N LEU A 32 2.33 5.68 -22.62
CA LEU A 32 2.38 6.04 -21.21
C LEU A 32 1.92 7.49 -21.02
N VAL A 33 0.83 7.71 -20.29
CA VAL A 33 0.27 9.05 -20.04
C VAL A 33 0.49 9.53 -18.61
N LYS A 34 0.73 8.61 -17.67
CA LYS A 34 1.00 8.94 -16.27
C LYS A 34 1.90 7.89 -15.65
N HIS A 35 2.88 8.31 -14.87
CA HIS A 35 3.80 7.43 -14.15
C HIS A 35 4.18 8.06 -12.82
N ASN A 36 3.58 7.54 -11.74
CA ASN A 36 3.72 8.11 -10.40
C ASN A 36 3.96 6.99 -9.39
N PHE A 37 4.62 7.30 -8.29
CA PHE A 37 4.76 6.40 -7.15
C PHE A 37 3.83 6.88 -6.04
N ILE A 38 2.99 5.99 -5.52
CA ILE A 38 1.90 6.37 -4.62
C ILE A 38 1.93 5.49 -3.38
N ARG A 39 1.84 6.11 -2.21
CA ARG A 39 1.61 5.46 -0.92
C ARG A 39 0.11 5.41 -0.63
N TRP A 40 -0.44 4.22 -0.60
CA TRP A 40 -1.83 3.95 -0.28
C TRP A 40 -1.97 3.50 1.18
N PRO A 41 -2.73 4.24 2.01
CA PRO A 41 -3.07 3.79 3.35
C PRO A 41 -4.24 2.80 3.26
N LEU A 42 -3.95 1.50 3.22
CA LEU A 42 -4.97 0.46 3.15
C LEU A 42 -5.45 0.12 4.56
N ARG A 43 -6.76 0.20 4.79
CA ARG A 43 -7.35 -0.29 6.04
C ARG A 43 -7.53 -1.79 5.93
N ILE A 44 -6.93 -2.52 6.86
CA ILE A 44 -7.00 -3.97 6.94
C ILE A 44 -7.81 -4.34 8.18
N VAL A 45 -8.76 -5.25 8.03
CA VAL A 45 -9.59 -5.76 9.12
C VAL A 45 -9.50 -7.27 9.21
N ARG A 46 -9.72 -7.81 10.41
CA ARG A 46 -9.94 -9.24 10.58
C ARG A 46 -11.25 -9.63 9.91
N TYR A 47 -11.17 -10.64 9.05
CA TYR A 47 -12.29 -11.21 8.32
C TYR A 47 -12.25 -12.73 8.42
N ASP A 48 -12.76 -13.24 9.54
CA ASP A 48 -12.73 -14.65 9.93
C ASP A 48 -13.86 -15.43 9.25
N ILE A 49 -13.72 -15.63 7.94
CA ILE A 49 -14.51 -16.59 7.18
C ILE A 49 -13.75 -17.92 7.06
N ASP A 50 -14.37 -18.90 6.40
CA ASP A 50 -13.77 -20.22 6.14
C ASP A 50 -12.31 -20.09 5.63
N ALA A 51 -11.39 -20.75 6.32
CA ALA A 51 -9.96 -20.67 6.06
C ALA A 51 -9.57 -21.26 4.70
N GLU A 52 -10.35 -22.20 4.15
CA GLU A 52 -10.15 -22.70 2.79
C GLU A 52 -10.39 -21.59 1.74
N ARG A 53 -11.23 -20.61 2.06
CA ARG A 53 -11.54 -19.46 1.18
C ARG A 53 -10.69 -18.24 1.48
N ASN A 54 -10.33 -18.02 2.75
CA ASN A 54 -9.45 -16.95 3.19
C ASN A 54 -8.45 -17.44 4.24
N PRO A 55 -7.30 -17.98 3.82
CA PRO A 55 -6.29 -18.50 4.73
C PRO A 55 -5.74 -17.46 5.71
N TRP A 56 -5.76 -16.18 5.32
CA TRP A 56 -5.22 -15.08 6.11
C TRP A 56 -6.22 -14.53 7.12
N LYS A 57 -7.51 -14.78 6.93
CA LYS A 57 -8.58 -14.22 7.75
C LYS A 57 -8.53 -12.69 7.85
N LEU A 58 -8.12 -12.04 6.76
CA LEU A 58 -8.02 -10.59 6.62
C LEU A 58 -8.81 -10.12 5.41
N ALA A 59 -9.23 -8.85 5.43
CA ALA A 59 -9.83 -8.17 4.29
C ALA A 59 -9.33 -6.71 4.20
N ILE A 60 -9.38 -6.16 2.99
CA ILE A 60 -9.18 -4.73 2.75
C ILE A 60 -10.54 -4.03 2.92
N ASP A 61 -10.62 -3.11 3.87
CA ASP A 61 -11.81 -2.33 4.20
C ASP A 61 -11.61 -0.88 3.74
N CYS A 62 -11.49 -0.70 2.42
CA CYS A 62 -11.21 0.59 1.79
C CYS A 62 -9.89 1.24 2.26
N PHE A 63 -9.81 2.57 2.17
CA PHE A 63 -8.63 3.37 2.51
C PHE A 63 -8.77 4.03 3.88
N ASP A 64 -7.67 4.10 4.64
CA ASP A 64 -7.58 4.84 5.89
C ASP A 64 -7.11 6.29 5.67
N GLY A 65 -7.62 6.92 4.61
CA GLY A 65 -7.29 8.29 4.21
C GLY A 65 -6.86 8.44 2.74
N PRO A 66 -6.47 9.66 2.33
CA PRO A 66 -6.06 9.93 0.96
C PRO A 66 -4.70 9.29 0.64
N ALA A 67 -4.57 8.80 -0.59
CA ALA A 67 -3.29 8.37 -1.13
C ALA A 67 -2.34 9.57 -1.25
N ARG A 68 -1.04 9.32 -1.04
CA ARG A 68 0.00 10.36 -1.14
C ARG A 68 0.99 9.99 -2.22
N GLU A 69 1.29 10.94 -3.07
CA GLU A 69 2.37 10.78 -4.03
C GLU A 69 3.73 10.76 -3.31
N ILE A 70 4.59 9.84 -3.72
CA ILE A 70 5.96 9.71 -3.23
C ILE A 70 6.84 10.41 -4.24
N GLN A 71 7.52 11.47 -3.80
CA GLN A 71 8.56 12.10 -4.59
C GLN A 71 9.90 11.45 -4.24
N PHE A 72 10.54 10.84 -5.22
CA PHE A 72 11.94 10.48 -5.10
C PHE A 72 12.76 11.75 -5.30
N ASN A 73 13.39 12.24 -4.24
CA ASN A 73 14.36 13.32 -4.38
C ASN A 73 15.69 12.68 -4.78
N GLU A 74 16.22 13.03 -5.95
CA GLU A 74 17.47 12.47 -6.55
C GLU A 74 18.73 12.71 -5.68
N ALA A 75 18.62 13.38 -4.53
CA ALA A 75 19.71 13.69 -3.63
C ALA A 75 20.31 12.48 -2.87
N GLN A 76 19.88 11.25 -3.16
CA GLN A 76 20.36 10.03 -2.49
C GLN A 76 21.15 9.09 -3.42
N GLU A 77 21.36 9.46 -4.71
CA GLU A 77 22.18 8.68 -5.65
C GLU A 77 23.65 9.15 -5.74
N LYS A 78 24.06 10.22 -5.03
CA LYS A 78 25.44 10.72 -5.07
C LYS A 78 26.34 10.37 -3.86
N GLU A 79 25.87 9.51 -2.96
CA GLU A 79 26.70 9.02 -1.83
C GLU A 79 26.88 7.49 -1.82
N GLN A 80 26.92 6.86 -3.00
CA GLN A 80 27.43 5.50 -3.13
C GLN A 80 28.51 5.40 -4.20
#